data_AF-A0A5C4S7E4-F1
#
_entry.id   AF-A0A5C4S7E4-F1
#
_cell.length_a   1.000
_cell.length_b   1.000
_cell.length_c   1.000
_cell.angle_alpha   90.00
_cell.angle_beta   90.00
_cell.angle_gamma   90.00
#
_symmetry.space_group_name_H-M   'P 1'
#
loop_
_entity.id
_entity.type
_entity.pdbx_description
1 polymer ?
#
loop_
_entity_poly.entity_id
_entity_poly.type
_entity_poly.pdbx_seq_one_letter_code
_entity_poly.pdbx_strand_id
1 'polypeptide(L)'
;RTSNQIYITPAYIDAISNEYCITYSKALYKDGKFIGVLGIDILLTSLQDQIARTPGNTFVFDNKDKIFAATNEALLDPSVDHSPVLNAYKAHG
;
A
#
# COMPACT_ATOMS: atom_id res chain seq x y z
N ARG A 1 -22.40 -12.16 -0.80
CA ARG A 1 -21.19 -11.45 -0.29
C ARG A 1 -20.60 -12.31 0.82
N THR A 2 -19.46 -12.96 0.60
CA THR A 2 -18.78 -13.76 1.63
C THR A 2 -18.11 -12.82 2.64
N SER A 3 -18.75 -12.60 3.78
CA SER A 3 -18.40 -11.60 4.81
C SER A 3 -17.17 -11.96 5.66
N ASN A 4 -16.19 -12.67 5.09
CA ASN A 4 -14.99 -13.11 5.81
C ASN A 4 -13.69 -12.81 5.04
N GLN A 5 -13.72 -11.83 4.15
CA GLN A 5 -12.53 -11.36 3.43
C GLN A 5 -11.71 -10.40 4.29
N ILE A 6 -10.43 -10.24 3.95
CA ILE A 6 -9.59 -9.21 4.54
C ILE A 6 -10.07 -7.86 4.02
N TYR A 7 -10.23 -6.91 4.92
CA TYR A 7 -10.50 -5.51 4.60
C TYR A 7 -9.22 -4.70 4.72
N ILE A 8 -8.93 -3.87 3.73
CA ILE A 8 -7.76 -2.99 3.70
C ILE A 8 -8.27 -1.56 3.83
N THR A 9 -7.77 -0.82 4.82
CA THR A 9 -8.14 0.58 5.00
C THR A 9 -7.51 1.45 3.91
N PRO A 10 -8.09 2.62 3.60
CA PRO A 10 -7.31 3.73 3.07
C PRO A 10 -6.15 4.08 4.02
N ALA A 11 -5.14 4.77 3.50
CA ALA A 11 -4.06 5.27 4.34
C ALA A 11 -4.59 6.27 5.40
N TYR A 12 -4.13 6.13 6.64
CA TYR A 12 -4.45 7.04 7.75
C TYR A 12 -3.24 7.21 8.67
N ILE A 13 -3.28 8.19 9.58
CA ILE A 13 -2.22 8.40 10.58
C ILE A 13 -2.47 7.44 11.75
N ASP A 14 -1.55 6.49 11.95
CA ASP A 14 -1.58 5.58 13.08
C ASP A 14 -1.46 6.34 14.39
N ALA A 15 -2.29 5.99 15.37
CA ALA A 15 -2.40 6.73 16.63
C ALA A 15 -1.21 6.51 17.57
N ILE A 16 -0.45 5.43 17.40
CA ILE A 16 0.66 5.06 18.28
C ILE A 16 1.98 5.62 17.74
N SER A 17 2.28 5.34 16.47
CA SER A 17 3.50 5.78 15.80
C SER A 17 3.43 7.22 15.28
N ASN A 18 2.23 7.76 15.08
CA ASN A 18 2.00 9.05 14.41
C ASN A 18 2.53 9.08 12.96
N GLU A 19 2.62 7.92 12.31
CA GLU A 19 3.03 7.75 10.91
C GLU A 19 1.85 7.30 10.04
N TYR A 20 1.95 7.49 8.73
CA TYR A 20 0.95 6.93 7.82
C TYR A 20 1.04 5.41 7.76
N CYS A 21 -0.10 4.72 7.85
CA CYS A 21 -0.20 3.28 7.70
C CYS A 21 -1.41 2.86 6.86
N ILE A 22 -1.42 1.60 6.42
CA ILE A 22 -2.63 0.87 6.03
C ILE A 22 -2.84 -0.30 6.98
N THR A 23 -4.10 -0.60 7.29
CA THR A 23 -4.44 -1.76 8.11
C THR A 23 -5.07 -2.85 7.27
N TYR A 24 -4.50 -4.06 7.37
CA TYR A 24 -5.17 -5.28 6.97
C TYR A 24 -5.98 -5.80 8.15
N SER A 25 -7.29 -5.93 7.99
CA SER A 25 -8.18 -6.37 9.06
C SER A 25 -9.06 -7.54 8.65
N LYS A 26 -9.39 -8.39 9.63
CA LYS A 26 -10.26 -9.56 9.41
C LYS A 26 -11.10 -9.84 10.64
N ALA A 27 -12.40 -10.06 10.43
CA ALA A 27 -13.28 -10.57 11.48
C ALA A 27 -12.89 -12.01 11.85
N LEU A 28 -12.82 -12.29 13.15
CA LEU A 28 -12.54 -13.60 13.70
C LEU A 28 -13.82 -14.22 14.24
N TYR A 29 -13.97 -15.52 13.99
CA TYR A 29 -15.11 -16.31 14.45
C TYR A 29 -14.62 -17.58 15.12
N LYS A 30 -15.28 -17.97 16.21
CA LYS A 30 -15.11 -19.27 16.87
C LYS A 30 -16.48 -19.92 17.03
N ASP A 31 -16.62 -21.15 16.56
CA ASP A 31 -17.89 -21.89 16.56
C ASP A 31 -19.06 -21.09 15.92
N GLY A 32 -18.76 -20.39 14.82
CA GLY A 32 -19.71 -19.53 14.10
C GLY A 32 -20.04 -18.20 14.80
N LYS A 33 -19.53 -17.95 16.00
CA LYS A 33 -19.76 -16.71 16.76
C LYS A 33 -18.63 -15.72 16.55
N PHE A 34 -18.97 -14.46 16.31
CA PHE A 34 -18.00 -13.37 16.22
C PHE A 34 -17.26 -13.19 17.56
N ILE A 35 -15.94 -13.09 17.50
CA ILE A 35 -15.10 -12.91 18.70
C ILE A 35 -14.25 -11.64 18.66
N GLY A 36 -14.15 -10.96 17.52
CA GLY A 36 -13.36 -9.73 17.39
C GLY A 36 -12.82 -9.51 15.97
N VAL A 37 -11.97 -8.50 15.84
CA VAL A 37 -11.27 -8.17 14.59
C VAL A 37 -9.77 -8.21 14.85
N LEU A 38 -9.04 -8.96 14.03
CA LEU A 38 -7.58 -8.84 13.94
C LEU A 38 -7.26 -7.69 13.00
N GLY A 39 -6.40 -6.76 13.42
CA GLY A 39 -5.83 -5.71 12.58
C GLY A 39 -4.31 -5.80 12.58
N ILE A 40 -3.69 -5.61 11.41
CA ILE A 40 -2.24 -5.52 11.24
C ILE A 40 -1.95 -4.22 10.50
N ASP A 41 -1.19 -3.33 11.15
CA ASP A 41 -0.81 -2.05 10.59
C ASP A 41 0.53 -2.16 9.87
N ILE A 42 0.57 -1.67 8.63
CA ILE A 42 1.79 -1.58 7.83
C ILE A 42 2.12 -0.10 7.68
N LEU A 43 3.22 0.34 8.31
CA LEU A 43 3.72 1.70 8.16
C LEU A 43 4.21 1.91 6.72
N LEU A 44 3.74 2.98 6.09
CA LEU A 44 4.03 3.26 4.68
C LEU A 44 5.49 3.64 4.46
N THR A 45 6.11 4.29 5.44
CA THR A 45 7.55 4.59 5.48
C THR A 45 8.38 3.31 5.39
N SER A 46 8.08 2.32 6.23
CA SER A 46 8.76 1.02 6.20
C SER A 46 8.55 0.28 4.88
N LEU A 47 7.36 0.35 4.29
CA LEU A 47 7.08 -0.24 2.98
C LEU A 47 7.86 0.46 1.86
N GLN A 48 7.93 1.78 1.87
CA GLN A 48 8.74 2.57 0.93
C GLN A 48 10.22 2.19 1.04
N ASP A 49 10.75 2.10 2.26
CA ASP A 49 12.15 1.69 2.51
C ASP A 49 12.46 0.28 2.01
N GLN A 50 11.52 -0.65 2.15
CA GLN A 50 11.68 -2.02 1.65
C GLN A 50 11.73 -2.03 0.12
N ILE A 51 10.87 -1.27 -0.56
CA ILE A 51 10.85 -1.15 -2.02
C ILE A 51 12.14 -0.51 -2.52
N ALA A 52 12.61 0.56 -1.85
CA ALA A 52 13.83 1.27 -2.24
C ALA A 52 15.09 0.39 -2.20
N ARG A 53 15.06 -0.73 -1.48
CA ARG A 53 16.17 -1.70 -1.39
C ARG A 53 16.09 -2.84 -2.41
N THR A 54 15.04 -2.88 -3.23
CA THR A 54 14.92 -3.92 -4.27
C THR A 54 15.91 -3.64 -5.42
N PRO A 55 16.52 -4.69 -6.01
CA PRO A 55 17.46 -4.51 -7.12
C PRO A 55 16.75 -4.02 -8.39
N GLY A 56 17.48 -3.28 -9.23
CA GLY A 56 16.95 -2.70 -10.47
C GLY A 56 16.24 -1.35 -10.25
N ASN A 57 15.81 -0.72 -11.33
CA ASN A 57 15.08 0.55 -11.27
C ASN A 57 13.57 0.32 -11.10
N THR A 58 13.17 -0.18 -9.93
CA THR A 58 11.78 -0.49 -9.62
C THR A 58 11.08 0.71 -8.98
N PHE A 59 9.78 0.79 -9.17
CA PHE A 59 8.91 1.77 -8.53
C PHE A 59 7.47 1.29 -8.56
N VAL A 60 6.63 1.88 -7.69
CA VAL A 60 5.25 1.46 -7.48
C VAL A 60 4.33 2.68 -7.52
N PHE A 61 3.17 2.53 -8.16
CA PHE A 61 2.09 3.53 -8.13
C PHE A 61 1.06 3.20 -7.05
N ASP A 62 0.49 4.22 -6.43
CA ASP A 62 -0.68 4.09 -5.56
C ASP A 62 -1.97 3.90 -6.38
N ASN A 63 -3.10 3.74 -5.68
CA ASN A 63 -4.41 3.57 -6.32
C ASN A 63 -4.97 4.84 -6.99
N LYS A 64 -4.23 5.96 -6.95
CA LYS A 64 -4.53 7.23 -7.62
C LYS A 64 -3.52 7.51 -8.74
N ASP A 65 -2.79 6.49 -9.18
CA ASP A 65 -1.77 6.58 -10.23
C ASP A 65 -0.60 7.52 -9.88
N LYS A 66 -0.33 7.78 -8.59
CA LYS A 66 0.82 8.58 -8.14
C LYS A 66 1.98 7.68 -7.75
N ILE A 67 3.20 8.14 -7.99
CA ILE A 67 4.40 7.44 -7.51
C ILE A 67 4.36 7.33 -5.99
N PHE A 68 4.48 6.12 -5.46
CA PHE A 68 4.42 5.83 -4.03
C PHE A 68 5.81 5.53 -3.46
N ALA A 69 6.59 4.70 -4.16
CA ALA A 69 7.93 4.29 -3.76
C ALA A 69 8.78 4.02 -5.00
N ALA A 70 10.09 4.21 -4.90
CA ALA A 70 11.04 3.95 -5.97
C ALA A 70 12.42 3.59 -5.42
N THR A 71 13.15 2.73 -6.13
CA THR A 71 14.59 2.50 -5.88
C THR A 71 15.43 3.71 -6.28
N ASN A 72 15.04 4.41 -7.35
CA ASN A 72 15.64 5.68 -7.74
C ASN A 72 14.79 6.84 -7.19
N GLU A 73 15.26 7.49 -6.12
CA GLU A 73 14.55 8.58 -5.43
C GLU A 73 14.21 9.76 -6.35
N ALA A 74 14.96 9.97 -7.44
CA ALA A 74 14.64 11.02 -8.41
C ALA A 74 13.25 10.84 -9.05
N LEU A 75 12.73 9.61 -9.10
CA LEU A 75 11.38 9.32 -9.60
C LEU A 75 10.27 9.79 -8.65
N LEU A 76 10.59 10.08 -7.38
CA LEU A 76 9.62 10.61 -6.41
C LEU A 76 9.40 12.12 -6.58
N ASP A 77 10.22 12.81 -7.38
CA ASP A 77 10.03 14.23 -7.68
C ASP A 77 8.70 14.43 -8.46
N PRO A 78 7.76 15.24 -7.95
CA PRO A 78 6.48 15.50 -8.61
C PRO A 78 6.58 16.13 -10.01
N SER A 79 7.74 16.68 -10.38
CA SER A 79 8.00 17.24 -11.71
C SER A 79 8.28 16.18 -12.78
N VAL A 80 8.59 14.94 -12.39
CA VAL A 80 8.83 13.84 -13.32
C VAL A 80 7.50 13.37 -13.93
N ASP A 81 7.42 13.39 -15.26
CA ASP A 81 6.25 12.88 -15.99
C ASP A 81 6.28 11.35 -16.09
N HIS A 82 5.42 10.71 -15.30
CA HIS A 82 5.23 9.25 -15.30
C HIS A 82 4.15 8.77 -16.26
N SER A 83 3.45 9.68 -16.94
CA SER A 83 2.34 9.32 -17.82
C SER A 83 2.72 8.37 -18.96
N PRO A 84 3.93 8.43 -19.57
CA PRO A 84 4.28 7.49 -20.64
C PRO A 84 4.31 6.04 -20.14
N VAL A 85 4.90 5.79 -18.97
CA VAL A 85 5.02 4.44 -18.40
C VAL A 85 3.67 3.96 -17.90
N LEU A 86 2.92 4.82 -17.20
CA LEU A 86 1.60 4.48 -16.68
C LEU A 86 0.62 4.12 -17.82
N ASN A 87 0.65 4.89 -18.92
CA ASN A 87 -0.20 4.63 -20.08
C ASN A 87 0.20 3.33 -20.79
N ALA A 88 1.50 3.06 -20.93
CA ALA A 88 1.98 1.79 -21.48
C ALA A 88 1.55 0.59 -20.62
N TYR A 89 1.65 0.69 -19.30
CA TYR A 89 1.16 -0.34 -18.38
C TYR A 89 -0.34 -0.56 -18.52
N LYS A 90 -1.16 0.51 -18.53
CA LYS A 90 -2.62 0.38 -18.71
C LYS A 90 -3.02 -0.25 -20.05
N ALA A 91 -2.20 -0.09 -21.08
CA ALA A 91 -2.45 -0.66 -22.40
C ALA A 91 -1.99 -2.13 -22.55
N HIS A 92 -1.00 -2.57 -21.77
CA HIS A 92 -0.25 -3.82 -22.04
C HIS A 92 0.07 -4.70 -20.83
N GLY A 93 -0.09 -4.20 -19.61
CA GLY A 93 0.14 -4.94 -18.35
C GLY A 93 -1.12 -5.61 -17.83
#